data_AF-A0A536QR03-F1
#
_entry.id   AF-A0A536QR03-F1
#
_cell.length_a   1.000
_cell.length_b   1.000
_cell.length_c   1.000
_cell.angle_alpha   90.00
_cell.angle_beta   90.00
_cell.angle_gamma   90.00
#
_symmetry.space_group_name_H-M   'P 1'
#
loop_
_entity.id
_entity.type
_entity.pdbx_description
1 polymer ?
#
loop_
_entity_poly.entity_id
_entity_poly.type
_entity_poly.pdbx_seq_one_letter_code
_entity_poly.pdbx_strand_id
1 'polypeptide(L)' 'MKPVAGALGIVWALVNLILAYYFLADAFIAKTAAREGILAQASLLLGGLLMGLFALLVARVGVRLIRAGNAT' A
#
# COMPACT_ATOMS: atom_id res chain seq x y z
N MET A 1 22.86 1.36 9.71
CA MET A 1 22.18 0.98 8.43
C MET A 1 20.75 0.48 8.63
N LYS A 2 20.49 -0.45 9.56
CA LYS A 2 19.14 -0.98 9.85
C LYS A 2 18.04 0.07 10.09
N PRO A 3 18.23 1.14 10.90
CA PRO A 3 17.18 2.14 11.12
C PRO A 3 16.90 2.99 9.88
N VAL A 4 17.93 3.29 9.08
CA VAL A 4 17.77 4.01 7.79
C VAL A 4 16.96 3.17 6.80
N ALA A 5 17.27 1.87 6.68
CA ALA A 5 16.49 0.95 5.84
C ALA A 5 15.03 0.85 6.32
N GLY A 6 14.81 0.83 7.64
CA GLY A 6 13.46 0.85 8.21
C GLY A 6 12.68 2.14 7.89
N ALA A 7 13.34 3.30 7.96
CA ALA A 7 12.73 4.59 7.59
C ALA A 7 12.36 4.65 6.11
N LEU A 8 13.26 4.20 5.22
CA LEU A 8 12.99 4.09 3.79
C LEU A 8 11.83 3.12 3.51
N GLY A 9 11.76 2.00 4.24
CA GLY A 9 10.64 1.06 4.15
C GLY A 9 9.30 1.70 4.53
N ILE A 10 9.27 2.54 5.57
CA ILE A 10 8.05 3.28 5.96
C ILE A 10 7.65 4.30 4.89
N VAL A 11 8.60 5.07 4.36
CA VAL A 11 8.32 6.02 3.26
C VAL A 11 7.75 5.27 2.05
N TRP A 12 8.34 4.13 1.70
CA TRP A 12 7.85 3.28 0.61
C TRP A 12 6.43 2.75 0.87
N ALA A 13 6.15 2.30 2.10
CA ALA A 13 4.82 1.86 2.50
C ALA A 13 3.78 2.98 2.36
N LEU A 14 4.11 4.21 2.74
CA LEU A 14 3.20 5.36 2.61
C LEU A 14 2.86 5.66 1.15
N VAL A 15 3.85 5.61 0.25
CA VAL A 15 3.62 5.78 -1.19
C VAL A 15 2.67 4.70 -1.73
N ASN A 16 2.89 3.44 -1.34
CA ASN A 16 2.01 2.34 -1.76
C ASN A 16 0.59 2.47 -1.19
N LEU A 17 0.46 3.02 0.02
CA LEU A 17 -0.85 3.29 0.62
C LEU A 17 -1.62 4.36 -0.16
N ILE A 18 -0.94 5.39 -0.65
CA ILE A 18 -1.54 6.42 -1.53
C ILE A 18 -2.00 5.79 -2.85
N LEU A 19 -1.18 4.93 -3.47
CA LEU A 19 -1.57 4.22 -4.70
C LEU A 19 -2.77 3.29 -4.46
N ALA A 20 -2.77 2.54 -3.36
CA ALA A 20 -3.89 1.70 -2.96
C ALA A 20 -5.18 2.52 -2.81
N TYR A 21 -5.10 3.71 -2.21
CA TYR A 21 -6.23 4.62 -2.10
C TYR A 21 -6.79 5.03 -3.47
N TYR A 22 -5.93 5.41 -4.43
CA TYR A 22 -6.39 5.76 -5.79
C TYR A 22 -7.07 4.58 -6.49
N PHE A 23 -6.51 3.38 -6.38
CA PHE A 23 -7.11 2.17 -6.95
C PHE A 23 -8.48 1.87 -6.36
N LEU A 24 -8.63 2.00 -5.04
CA LEU A 24 -9.92 1.81 -4.37
C LEU A 24 -10.91 2.91 -4.76
N ALA A 25 -10.49 4.17 -4.74
CA ALA A 25 -11.33 5.30 -5.12
C ALA A 25 -11.86 5.14 -6.55
N ASP A 26 -10.98 4.80 -7.50
CA ASP A 26 -11.36 4.53 -8.87
C ASP A 26 -12.27 3.30 -9.00
N ALA A 27 -12.08 2.25 -8.18
CA ALA A 27 -13.01 1.12 -8.17
C ALA A 27 -14.42 1.50 -7.66
N PHE A 28 -14.55 2.47 -6.74
CA PHE A 28 -15.82 2.83 -6.11
C PHE A 28 -16.57 4.01 -6.75
N ILE A 29 -15.92 4.85 -7.57
CA ILE A 29 -16.55 6.02 -8.20
C ILE A 29 -17.65 5.68 -9.25
N ALA A 30 -18.04 4.40 -9.38
CA ALA A 30 -19.16 3.89 -10.19
C ALA A 30 -19.10 4.13 -11.71
N LYS A 31 -18.21 5.01 -12.19
CA LYS A 31 -17.97 5.22 -13.63
C LYS A 31 -17.21 4.07 -14.27
N THR A 32 -16.41 3.34 -13.50
CA THR A 32 -15.48 2.30 -13.99
C THR A 32 -16.24 1.03 -14.37
N ALA A 33 -17.19 0.61 -13.54
CA ALA A 33 -18.10 -0.49 -13.89
C ALA A 33 -18.94 -0.17 -15.13
N ALA A 34 -19.40 1.08 -15.24
CA ALA A 34 -20.23 1.53 -16.36
C ALA A 34 -19.45 1.74 -17.67
N ARG A 35 -18.14 2.08 -17.60
CA ARG A 35 -17.30 2.37 -18.78
C ARG A 35 -16.43 1.19 -19.23
N GLU A 36 -15.93 0.41 -18.28
CA GLU A 36 -14.88 -0.59 -18.51
C GLU A 36 -15.32 -2.01 -18.08
N GLY A 37 -16.49 -2.11 -17.43
CA GLY A 37 -17.09 -3.38 -17.02
C GLY A 37 -16.68 -3.85 -15.63
N ILE A 38 -17.36 -4.90 -15.17
CA ILE A 38 -17.23 -5.41 -13.80
C ILE A 38 -15.85 -6.03 -13.50
N LEU A 39 -15.18 -6.57 -14.52
CA LEU A 39 -13.85 -7.15 -14.37
C LEU A 39 -12.78 -6.07 -14.11
N ALA A 40 -12.88 -4.93 -14.80
CA ALA A 40 -11.99 -3.79 -14.57
C ALA A 40 -12.16 -3.27 -13.14
N GLN A 41 -13.40 -3.08 -12.69
CA GLN A 41 -13.70 -2.69 -11.31
C GLN A 41 -13.14 -3.68 -10.28
N ALA A 42 -13.33 -4.98 -10.49
CA ALA A 42 -12.82 -6.02 -9.59
C ALA A 42 -11.29 -6.03 -9.54
N SER A 43 -10.61 -5.82 -10.67
CA SER A 43 -9.16 -5.77 -10.74
C SER A 43 -8.57 -4.58 -9.97
N LEU A 44 -9.22 -3.40 -10.05
CA LEU A 44 -8.84 -2.22 -9.28
C LEU A 44 -9.02 -2.44 -7.79
N LEU A 45 -10.15 -3.04 -7.41
CA LEU A 45 -10.50 -3.31 -6.01
C LEU A 45 -9.54 -4.33 -5.38
N LEU A 46 -9.28 -5.45 -6.08
CA LEU A 46 -8.30 -6.45 -5.65
C LEU A 46 -6.88 -5.88 -5.64
N GLY A 47 -6.48 -5.14 -6.68
CA GLY A 47 -5.16 -4.56 -6.80
C GLY A 47 -4.87 -3.56 -5.67
N GLY A 48 -5.79 -2.64 -5.41
CA GLY A 48 -5.64 -1.68 -4.33
C GLY A 48 -5.68 -2.35 -2.94
N LEU A 49 -6.48 -3.39 -2.74
CA LEU A 49 -6.52 -4.12 -1.47
C LEU A 49 -5.22 -4.87 -1.20
N LEU A 50 -4.67 -5.55 -2.21
CA LEU A 50 -3.36 -6.21 -2.12
C LEU A 50 -2.23 -5.22 -1.88
N MET A 51 -2.23 -4.08 -2.59
CA MET A 51 -1.24 -3.01 -2.38
C MET A 51 -1.32 -2.43 -0.96
N GLY A 52 -2.54 -2.20 -0.44
CA GLY A 52 -2.75 -1.72 0.92
C GLY A 52 -2.23 -2.72 1.97
N LEU A 53 -2.54 -4.01 1.82
CA LEU A 53 -2.02 -5.06 2.70
C LEU A 53 -0.49 -5.14 2.65
N PHE A 54 0.10 -5.07 1.46
CA PHE A 54 1.55 -5.07 1.30
C PHE A 54 2.19 -3.86 1.98
N ALA A 55 1.63 -2.66 1.80
CA ALA A 55 2.09 -1.45 2.48
C ALA A 55 2.10 -1.61 4.01
N LEU A 56 1.04 -2.18 4.59
CA LEU A 56 0.97 -2.43 6.04
C LEU A 56 2.04 -3.41 6.53
N LEU A 57 2.30 -4.48 5.76
CA LEU A 57 3.36 -5.44 6.09
C LEU A 57 4.75 -4.78 6.04
N VAL A 58 5.02 -3.99 5.00
CA VAL A 58 6.28 -3.25 4.87
C VAL A 58 6.45 -2.25 6.01
N ALA A 59 5.42 -1.47 6.35
CA ALA A 59 5.46 -0.54 7.47
C ALA A 59 5.76 -1.26 8.80
N ARG A 60 5.12 -2.43 9.04
CA ARG A 60 5.39 -3.24 10.24
C ARG A 60 6.84 -3.72 10.31
N VAL A 61 7.41 -4.15 9.19
CA VAL A 61 8.84 -4.55 9.12
C VAL A 61 9.74 -3.35 9.32
N GLY A 62 9.43 -2.20 8.70
CA GLY A 62 10.19 -0.95 8.85
C GLY A 62 10.26 -0.49 10.31
N VAL A 63 9.13 -0.50 11.02
CA VAL A 63 9.06 -0.18 12.46
C VAL A 63 9.91 -1.14 13.29
N ARG A 64 9.88 -2.44 12.99
CA ARG A 64 10.73 -3.44 13.68
C ARG A 64 12.22 -3.17 13.46
N LEU A 65 12.62 -2.82 12.24
CA LEU A 65 14.01 -2.51 11.89
C LEU A 65 14.53 -1.24 12.60
N ILE A 66 13.70 -0.20 12.71
CA ILE A 66 14.04 1.00 13.48
C ILE A 66 14.21 0.66 14.96
N ARG A 67 13.26 -0.06 15.56
CA ARG A 67 13.33 -0.45 16.97
C ARG A 67 14.56 -1.32 17.27
N ALA A 68 14.87 -2.28 16.39
CA ALA A 68 16.05 -3.14 16.54
C ALA A 68 17.37 -2.37 16.41
N GLY A 69 17.40 -1.30 15.61
CA GLY A 69 18.58 -0.44 15.45
C GLY A 69 18.81 0.54 16.60
N ASN A 70 17.78 0.84 17.40
CA ASN A 70 17.87 1.73 18.57
C ASN A 70 18.18 0.97 19.87
N ALA A 71 18.18 -0.36 19.85
CA ALA A 71 18.43 -1.23 21.01
C ALA A 71 19.89 -1.70 21.11
N THR A 72 20.76 -1.21 20.23
CA THR A 72 22.21 -1.50 20.14
C THR A 72 22.98 -0.20 20.24
#